data_AF-A0A954L0X1-F1
#
_entry.id   AF-A0A954L0X1-F1
#
_cell.length_a   1.000
_cell.length_b   1.000
_cell.length_c   1.000
_cell.angle_alpha   90.00
_cell.angle_beta   90.00
_cell.angle_gamma   90.00
#
_symmetry.space_group_name_H-M   'P 1'
#
loop_
_entity.id
_entity.type
_entity.pdbx_description
1 polymer ?
#
loop_
_entity_poly.entity_id
_entity_poly.type
_entity_poly.pdbx_seq_one_letter_code
_entity_poly.pdbx_strand_id
1 'polypeptide(L)'
;VLKFWDTPFRDRLQDWGTSLHDRYLLPHFVWTDFGEVIDDLNRFGIAMDRRWFAPHFEFRFPVIGEISRQDIHLELRCAIEPWYVLGEEPGGGGTVRFVDSSVERLQVKVRGLTGNRHVVTCNGRRIPLHSTGVQGEFVAAVRYRAWWPPSCLHPTIPVHTPLVFDILDAWSERSIGGCTYHVSHPAGRNYETFPVNAYEAEARRVARFFAMGHTPGPVVIPPAEVNPAFPLTLDLRRGVCPA
;
A
#
# COMPACT_ATOMS: atom_id res chain seq x y z
N VAL A 1 24.28 -3.35 -14.34
CA VAL A 1 25.25 -4.10 -15.18
C VAL A 1 26.46 -3.25 -15.52
N LEU A 2 26.31 -2.01 -16.02
CA LEU A 2 27.45 -1.14 -16.40
C LEU A 2 28.48 -0.88 -15.28
N LYS A 3 28.09 -0.26 -14.15
CA LYS A 3 29.03 0.02 -13.04
C LYS A 3 29.77 -1.24 -12.54
N PHE A 4 29.05 -2.33 -12.34
CA PHE A 4 29.62 -3.57 -11.79
C PHE A 4 30.47 -4.36 -12.78
N TRP A 5 30.39 -4.05 -14.07
CA TRP A 5 31.32 -4.59 -15.06
C TRP A 5 32.74 -4.05 -14.83
N ASP A 6 32.85 -2.73 -14.65
CA ASP A 6 34.15 -2.06 -14.43
C ASP A 6 34.62 -2.20 -12.98
N THR A 7 33.70 -2.12 -12.02
CA THR A 7 33.99 -2.24 -10.59
C THR A 7 33.08 -3.28 -9.93
N PRO A 8 33.47 -4.57 -9.95
CA PRO A 8 32.66 -5.64 -9.41
C PRO A 8 32.31 -5.43 -7.93
N PHE A 9 31.04 -5.65 -7.58
CA PHE A 9 30.60 -5.64 -6.19
C PHE A 9 31.09 -6.92 -5.49
N ARG A 10 31.90 -6.78 -4.45
CA ARG A 10 32.48 -7.91 -3.70
C ARG A 10 32.10 -7.91 -2.22
N ASP A 11 31.34 -6.91 -1.79
CA ASP A 11 30.91 -6.82 -0.40
C ASP A 11 29.82 -7.84 -0.09
N ARG A 12 29.68 -8.13 1.21
CA ARG A 12 28.67 -9.07 1.68
C ARG A 12 27.27 -8.50 1.42
N LEU A 13 26.44 -9.28 0.73
CA LEU A 13 25.02 -8.96 0.55
C LEU A 13 24.29 -9.03 1.89
N GLN A 14 23.42 -8.05 2.14
CA GLN A 14 22.54 -8.04 3.29
C GLN A 14 21.37 -8.98 3.06
N ASP A 15 21.15 -9.91 4.00
CA ASP A 15 19.89 -10.66 4.06
C ASP A 15 18.83 -9.77 4.72
N TRP A 16 17.80 -9.41 3.95
CA TRP A 16 16.71 -8.55 4.40
C TRP A 16 15.54 -9.33 4.99
N GLY A 17 15.51 -10.67 4.86
CA GLY A 17 14.40 -11.50 5.31
C GLY A 17 13.03 -10.95 4.87
N THR A 18 12.08 -10.91 5.81
CA THR A 18 10.72 -10.39 5.54
C THR A 18 10.68 -8.88 5.29
N SER A 19 11.70 -8.12 5.70
CA SER A 19 11.76 -6.67 5.46
C SER A 19 11.79 -6.34 3.96
N LEU A 20 12.28 -7.24 3.11
CA LEU A 20 12.20 -7.08 1.66
C LEU A 20 10.75 -6.91 1.21
N HIS A 21 9.87 -7.77 1.71
CA HIS A 21 8.45 -7.74 1.38
C HIS A 21 7.68 -6.70 2.19
N ASP A 22 8.03 -6.48 3.45
CA ASP A 22 7.32 -5.55 4.33
C ASP A 22 7.65 -4.08 4.03
N ARG A 23 8.93 -3.76 3.87
CA ARG A 23 9.41 -2.38 3.74
C ARG A 23 9.69 -1.99 2.30
N TYR A 24 10.52 -2.77 1.60
CA TYR A 24 11.04 -2.40 0.27
C TYR A 24 10.07 -2.63 -0.90
N LEU A 25 8.81 -2.95 -0.60
CA LEU A 25 7.71 -2.99 -1.56
C LEU A 25 6.73 -1.81 -1.41
N LEU A 26 6.99 -0.92 -0.44
CA LEU A 26 6.25 0.31 -0.24
C LEU A 26 6.85 1.45 -1.09
N PRO A 27 6.03 2.26 -1.79
CA PRO A 27 6.46 3.36 -2.64
C PRO A 27 7.48 4.29 -1.99
N HIS A 28 7.31 4.65 -0.72
CA HIS A 28 8.21 5.55 -0.01
C HIS A 28 9.65 5.00 0.07
N PHE A 29 9.80 3.73 0.46
CA PHE A 29 11.12 3.12 0.61
C PHE A 29 11.73 2.77 -0.74
N VAL A 30 10.92 2.30 -1.70
CA VAL A 30 11.37 2.08 -3.08
C VAL A 30 11.94 3.37 -3.69
N TRP A 31 11.23 4.48 -3.52
CA TRP A 31 11.67 5.77 -4.08
C TRP A 31 12.93 6.29 -3.40
N THR A 32 13.08 6.05 -2.09
CA THR A 32 14.25 6.46 -1.32
C THR A 32 15.48 5.65 -1.74
N ASP A 33 15.37 4.31 -1.75
CA ASP A 33 16.41 3.39 -2.19
C ASP A 33 16.84 3.65 -3.64
N PHE A 34 15.88 3.87 -4.53
CA PHE A 34 16.16 4.24 -5.92
C PHE A 34 16.94 5.56 -6.04
N GLY A 35 16.69 6.52 -5.15
CA GLY A 35 17.47 7.75 -5.06
C GLY A 35 18.92 7.49 -4.70
N GLU A 36 19.17 6.60 -3.73
CA GLU A 36 20.53 6.20 -3.33
C GLU A 36 21.29 5.52 -4.47
N VAL A 37 20.61 4.70 -5.27
CA VAL A 37 21.18 4.10 -6.49
C VAL A 37 21.56 5.18 -7.52
N ILE A 38 20.72 6.19 -7.73
CA ILE A 38 21.04 7.30 -8.63
C ILE A 38 22.25 8.10 -8.13
N ASP A 39 22.29 8.39 -6.83
CA ASP A 39 23.42 9.10 -6.24
C ASP A 39 24.72 8.29 -6.36
N ASP A 40 24.64 6.96 -6.26
CA ASP A 40 25.77 6.06 -6.46
C ASP A 40 26.26 6.02 -7.92
N LEU A 41 25.35 6.03 -8.88
CA LEU A 41 25.69 6.14 -10.31
C LEU A 41 26.32 7.49 -10.65
N ASN A 42 25.80 8.58 -10.08
CA ASN A 42 26.37 9.91 -10.24
C ASN A 42 27.78 10.01 -9.66
N ARG A 43 28.03 9.43 -8.47
CA ARG A 43 29.38 9.32 -7.88
C ARG A 43 30.35 8.53 -8.76
N PHE A 44 29.83 7.54 -9.50
CA PHE A 44 30.62 6.76 -10.46
C PHE A 44 30.85 7.51 -11.80
N GLY A 45 30.20 8.65 -12.02
CA GLY A 45 30.35 9.45 -13.24
C GLY A 45 29.29 9.18 -14.31
N ILE A 46 28.22 8.44 -13.99
CA ILE A 46 27.07 8.23 -14.87
C ILE A 46 25.99 9.25 -14.49
N ALA A 47 25.87 10.31 -15.29
CA ALA A 47 24.93 11.39 -15.03
C ALA A 47 23.47 10.91 -15.13
N MET A 48 22.76 10.97 -14.00
CA MET A 48 21.36 10.59 -13.87
C MET A 48 20.62 11.58 -12.97
N ASP A 49 19.40 11.96 -13.34
CA ASP A 49 18.52 12.76 -12.49
C ASP A 49 17.29 11.94 -12.09
N ARG A 50 17.05 11.85 -10.78
CA ARG A 50 15.88 11.16 -10.21
C ARG A 50 14.56 11.67 -10.77
N ARG A 51 14.45 12.95 -11.14
CA ARG A 51 13.23 13.56 -11.68
C ARG A 51 12.80 12.95 -13.02
N TRP A 52 13.74 12.41 -13.80
CA TRP A 52 13.43 11.71 -15.05
C TRP A 52 12.54 10.48 -14.84
N PHE A 53 12.57 9.90 -13.63
CA PHE A 53 11.82 8.71 -13.27
C PHE A 53 10.51 9.01 -12.54
N ALA A 54 10.19 10.27 -12.25
CA ALA A 54 8.95 10.63 -11.57
C ALA A 54 7.67 10.10 -12.29
N PRO A 55 7.56 10.17 -13.64
CA PRO A 55 6.42 9.58 -14.34
C PRO A 55 6.33 8.05 -14.19
N HIS A 56 7.48 7.37 -14.12
CA HIS A 56 7.55 5.92 -13.93
C HIS A 56 7.13 5.53 -12.51
N PHE A 57 7.52 6.33 -11.52
CA PHE A 57 7.09 6.17 -10.14
C PHE A 57 5.57 6.33 -10.01
N GLU A 58 5.00 7.40 -10.60
CA GLU A 58 3.56 7.63 -10.60
C GLU A 58 2.79 6.54 -11.35
N PHE A 59 3.33 6.04 -12.46
CA PHE A 59 2.74 4.91 -13.18
C PHE A 59 2.77 3.62 -12.35
N ARG A 60 3.89 3.33 -11.67
CA ARG A 60 4.06 2.10 -10.89
C ARG A 60 3.26 2.11 -9.59
N PHE A 61 3.09 3.28 -9.00
CA PHE A 61 2.48 3.50 -7.70
C PHE A 61 1.43 4.61 -7.80
N PRO A 62 0.35 4.45 -8.56
CA PRO A 62 -0.61 5.53 -8.74
C PRO A 62 -1.26 5.94 -7.41
N VAL A 63 -1.47 7.25 -7.25
CA VAL A 63 -2.30 7.79 -6.15
C VAL A 63 -3.73 7.28 -6.31
N ILE A 64 -4.29 6.77 -5.22
CA ILE A 64 -5.69 6.36 -5.13
C ILE A 64 -6.56 7.56 -4.77
N GLY A 65 -6.11 8.36 -3.80
CA GLY A 65 -6.77 9.57 -3.36
C GLY A 65 -6.16 10.12 -2.08
N GLU A 66 -6.60 11.31 -1.69
CA GLU A 66 -6.09 12.01 -0.51
C GLU A 66 -7.19 12.81 0.20
N ILE A 67 -6.96 13.09 1.48
CA ILE A 67 -7.78 14.00 2.28
C ILE A 67 -6.88 14.88 3.15
N SER A 68 -7.38 16.07 3.50
CA SER A 68 -6.79 16.93 4.52
C SER A 68 -7.83 17.30 5.56
N ARG A 69 -7.50 17.08 6.86
CA ARG A 69 -8.37 17.41 8.00
C ARG A 69 -7.51 17.87 9.16
N GLN A 70 -7.82 19.04 9.73
CA GLN A 70 -7.10 19.60 10.89
C GLN A 70 -5.57 19.55 10.73
N ASP A 71 -5.06 20.04 9.58
CA ASP A 71 -3.63 20.04 9.21
C ASP A 71 -2.97 18.65 9.05
N ILE A 72 -3.75 17.58 9.12
CA ILE A 72 -3.32 16.22 8.82
C ILE A 72 -3.68 15.91 7.37
N HIS A 73 -2.66 15.59 6.57
CA HIS A 73 -2.82 15.12 5.19
C HIS A 73 -2.62 13.61 5.14
N LEU A 74 -3.59 12.88 4.59
CA LEU A 74 -3.55 11.43 4.40
C LEU A 74 -3.65 11.13 2.90
N GLU A 75 -2.65 10.43 2.37
CA GLU A 75 -2.57 9.96 0.98
C GLU A 75 -2.63 8.43 0.96
N LEU A 76 -3.48 7.89 0.09
CA LEU A 76 -3.50 6.47 -0.26
C LEU A 76 -2.86 6.27 -1.62
N ARG A 77 -1.90 5.37 -1.70
CA ARG A 77 -1.19 5.03 -2.93
C ARG A 77 -1.10 3.53 -3.11
N CYS A 78 -1.18 3.02 -4.34
CA CYS A 78 -0.93 1.61 -4.60
C CYS A 78 0.49 1.22 -4.17
N ALA A 79 0.66 0.03 -3.59
CA ALA A 79 1.96 -0.54 -3.25
C ALA A 79 2.18 -1.88 -3.97
N ILE A 80 3.39 -2.42 -3.93
CA ILE A 80 3.65 -3.74 -4.54
C ILE A 80 3.12 -4.83 -3.60
N GLU A 81 2.27 -5.68 -4.15
CA GLU A 81 1.89 -6.97 -3.57
C GLU A 81 2.32 -8.08 -4.55
N PRO A 82 3.31 -8.92 -4.20
CA PRO A 82 3.68 -10.05 -5.03
C PRO A 82 2.57 -11.11 -4.98
N TRP A 83 2.04 -11.46 -6.14
CA TRP A 83 1.07 -12.54 -6.25
C TRP A 83 1.76 -13.90 -6.33
N TYR A 84 1.20 -14.85 -5.60
CA TYR A 84 1.72 -16.20 -5.57
C TYR A 84 1.25 -16.97 -6.80
N VAL A 85 2.18 -17.71 -7.41
CA VAL A 85 1.87 -18.74 -8.39
C VAL A 85 1.45 -19.99 -7.61
N LEU A 86 0.26 -20.51 -7.92
CA LEU A 86 -0.29 -21.72 -7.33
C LEU A 86 0.34 -22.98 -7.95
N GLY A 87 0.03 -24.13 -7.36
CA GLY A 87 0.42 -25.43 -7.89
C GLY A 87 -0.15 -25.71 -9.29
N GLU A 88 0.40 -26.73 -9.95
CA GLU A 88 -0.12 -27.17 -11.24
C GLU A 88 -1.49 -27.81 -11.09
N GLU A 89 -2.43 -27.40 -11.94
CA GLU A 89 -3.78 -27.95 -12.02
C GLU A 89 -4.06 -28.42 -13.46
N PRO A 90 -4.92 -29.45 -13.65
CA PRO A 90 -5.38 -29.85 -14.98
C PRO A 90 -6.15 -28.71 -15.65
N GLY A 91 -5.76 -28.35 -16.88
CA GLY A 91 -6.42 -27.36 -17.72
C GLY A 91 -6.76 -27.92 -19.10
N GLY A 92 -7.34 -27.09 -19.97
CA GLY A 92 -7.72 -27.49 -21.33
C GLY A 92 -6.52 -27.90 -22.18
N GLY A 93 -6.23 -29.21 -22.22
CA GLY A 93 -5.15 -29.80 -23.04
C GLY A 93 -3.77 -29.89 -22.38
N GLY A 94 -3.62 -29.55 -21.09
CA GLY A 94 -2.33 -29.58 -20.38
C GLY A 94 -2.45 -29.19 -18.91
N THR A 95 -1.33 -28.85 -18.27
CA THR A 95 -1.31 -28.29 -16.91
C THR A 95 -1.24 -26.76 -16.95
N VAL A 96 -1.95 -26.11 -16.02
CA VAL A 96 -1.93 -24.65 -15.83
C VAL A 96 -1.49 -24.32 -14.42
N ARG A 97 -0.95 -23.11 -14.22
CA ARG A 97 -0.68 -22.57 -12.88
C ARG A 97 -1.40 -21.24 -12.73
N PHE A 98 -2.32 -21.19 -11.78
CA PHE A 98 -3.05 -19.96 -11.48
C PHE A 98 -2.19 -18.99 -10.68
N VAL A 99 -2.47 -17.69 -10.82
CA VAL A 99 -1.85 -16.64 -10.01
C VAL A 99 -2.90 -16.11 -9.05
N ASP A 100 -2.61 -16.16 -7.75
CA ASP A 100 -3.50 -15.62 -6.73
C ASP A 100 -3.43 -14.09 -6.72
N SER A 101 -4.32 -13.50 -7.51
CA SER A 101 -4.51 -12.06 -7.64
C SER A 101 -5.56 -11.52 -6.67
N SER A 102 -6.01 -12.32 -5.70
CA SER A 102 -7.06 -11.93 -4.74
C SER A 102 -6.59 -10.86 -3.75
N VAL A 103 -5.27 -10.71 -3.56
CA VAL A 103 -4.69 -9.86 -2.52
C VAL A 103 -4.05 -8.63 -3.15
N GLU A 104 -4.29 -7.47 -2.56
CA GLU A 104 -3.66 -6.22 -2.93
C GLU A 104 -3.07 -5.54 -1.71
N ARG A 105 -2.28 -4.50 -1.98
CA ARG A 105 -1.61 -3.71 -0.96
C ARG A 105 -1.58 -2.24 -1.34
N LEU A 106 -1.76 -1.39 -0.33
CA LEU A 106 -1.62 0.05 -0.44
C LEU A 106 -0.63 0.58 0.59
N GLN A 107 -0.05 1.74 0.28
CA GLN A 107 0.64 2.57 1.22
C GLN A 107 -0.31 3.65 1.73
N VAL A 108 -0.38 3.78 3.05
CA VAL A 108 -0.92 4.96 3.71
C VAL A 108 0.25 5.85 4.04
N LYS A 109 0.23 7.09 3.54
CA LYS A 109 1.20 8.12 3.91
C LYS A 109 0.45 9.24 4.62
N VAL A 110 0.95 9.65 5.77
CA VAL A 110 0.32 10.69 6.58
C VAL A 110 1.34 11.77 6.93
N ARG A 111 0.93 13.02 6.86
CA ARG A 111 1.72 14.21 7.20
C ARG A 111 0.95 15.06 8.19
N GLY A 112 1.67 15.78 9.06
CA GLY A 112 1.07 16.64 10.07
C GLY A 112 0.58 15.90 11.32
N LEU A 113 0.93 14.61 11.49
CA LEU A 113 0.58 13.87 12.70
C LEU A 113 1.40 14.34 13.91
N THR A 114 0.70 14.79 14.94
CA THR A 114 1.30 15.12 16.24
C THR A 114 1.49 13.87 17.11
N GLY A 115 2.64 13.21 16.99
CA GLY A 115 3.09 12.14 17.90
C GLY A 115 2.02 11.09 18.23
N ASN A 116 1.84 10.78 19.52
CA ASN A 116 0.89 9.76 19.99
C ASN A 116 -0.58 10.23 20.08
N ARG A 117 -0.90 11.46 19.65
CA ARG A 117 -2.28 11.99 19.75
C ARG A 117 -3.20 11.35 18.73
N HIS A 118 -2.72 11.25 17.49
CA HIS A 118 -3.56 10.83 16.38
C HIS A 118 -3.27 9.39 15.98
N VAL A 119 -4.33 8.64 15.69
CA VAL A 119 -4.26 7.25 15.24
C VAL A 119 -4.97 7.15 13.91
N VAL A 120 -4.37 6.46 12.94
CA VAL A 120 -5.04 6.14 11.68
C VAL A 120 -5.47 4.68 11.71
N THR A 121 -6.71 4.42 11.31
CA THR A 121 -7.28 3.07 11.24
C THR A 121 -7.70 2.72 9.83
N CYS A 122 -7.74 1.43 9.53
CA CYS A 122 -8.43 0.87 8.36
C CYS A 122 -9.42 -0.20 8.84
N ASN A 123 -10.69 -0.08 8.48
CA ASN A 123 -11.78 -0.96 8.94
C ASN A 123 -11.78 -1.16 10.46
N GLY A 124 -11.59 -0.05 11.20
CA GLY A 124 -11.55 -0.05 12.68
C GLY A 124 -10.28 -0.63 13.30
N ARG A 125 -9.28 -1.04 12.50
CA ARG A 125 -8.02 -1.62 12.99
C ARG A 125 -6.88 -0.61 12.87
N ARG A 126 -6.04 -0.52 13.90
CA ARG A 126 -4.94 0.44 13.96
C ARG A 126 -3.89 0.15 12.89
N ILE A 127 -3.56 1.14 12.08
CA ILE A 127 -2.48 1.04 11.09
C ILE A 127 -1.13 1.26 11.81
N PRO A 128 -0.13 0.38 11.62
CA PRO A 128 1.17 0.50 12.26
C PRO A 128 2.04 1.54 11.54
N LEU A 129 1.76 2.83 11.77
CA LEU A 129 2.48 3.95 11.17
C LEU A 129 3.94 4.03 11.67
N HIS A 130 4.89 4.11 10.74
CA HIS A 130 6.32 4.29 11.01
C HIS A 130 6.81 5.63 10.47
N SER A 131 7.70 6.27 11.22
CA SER A 131 8.30 7.55 10.82
C SER A 131 9.15 7.39 9.56
N THR A 132 9.08 8.37 8.65
CA THR A 132 9.96 8.44 7.47
C THR A 132 11.30 9.13 7.76
N GLY A 133 11.51 9.59 8.99
CA GLY A 133 12.64 10.46 9.36
C GLY A 133 12.34 11.95 9.19
N VAL A 134 11.26 12.31 8.48
CA VAL A 134 10.72 13.67 8.41
C VAL A 134 9.73 13.87 9.55
N GLN A 135 9.87 14.97 10.30
CA GLN A 135 9.00 15.26 11.43
C GLN A 135 7.53 15.35 11.01
N GLY A 136 6.67 14.57 11.68
CA GLY A 136 5.24 14.55 11.41
C GLY A 136 4.83 13.76 10.15
N GLU A 137 5.77 13.09 9.47
CA GLU A 137 5.51 12.24 8.31
C GLU A 137 5.68 10.76 8.66
N PHE A 138 4.66 9.96 8.32
CA PHE A 138 4.61 8.54 8.62
C PHE A 138 4.08 7.75 7.44
N VAL A 139 4.50 6.48 7.34
CA VAL A 139 4.04 5.52 6.33
C VAL A 139 3.74 4.16 6.93
N ALA A 140 2.79 3.46 6.33
CA ALA A 140 2.50 2.06 6.60
C ALA A 140 1.84 1.41 5.39
N ALA A 141 1.77 0.09 5.42
CA ALA A 141 1.01 -0.70 4.47
C ALA A 141 -0.33 -1.16 5.06
N VAL A 142 -1.33 -1.26 4.19
CA VAL A 142 -2.51 -2.11 4.42
C VAL A 142 -2.55 -3.18 3.33
N ARG A 143 -2.57 -4.44 3.75
CA ARG A 143 -2.72 -5.62 2.89
C ARG A 143 -4.12 -6.19 3.09
N TYR A 144 -4.81 -6.46 2.00
CA TYR A 144 -6.22 -6.84 2.04
C TYR A 144 -6.58 -7.76 0.88
N ARG A 145 -7.62 -8.57 1.07
CA ARG A 145 -8.26 -9.30 -0.03
C ARG A 145 -9.21 -8.36 -0.79
N ALA A 146 -8.91 -8.17 -2.07
CA ALA A 146 -9.54 -7.24 -2.98
C ALA A 146 -10.73 -7.86 -3.75
N TRP A 147 -10.64 -9.15 -4.07
CA TRP A 147 -11.72 -9.93 -4.70
C TRP A 147 -11.54 -11.43 -4.40
N TRP A 148 -12.48 -12.27 -4.85
CA TRP A 148 -12.50 -13.70 -4.53
C TRP A 148 -12.54 -14.57 -5.80
N PRO A 149 -11.37 -14.89 -6.40
CA PRO A 149 -11.30 -15.78 -7.54
C PRO A 149 -11.64 -17.23 -7.15
N PRO A 150 -12.11 -18.05 -8.11
CA PRO A 150 -12.33 -19.48 -7.89
C PRO A 150 -11.09 -20.23 -7.37
N SER A 151 -9.90 -19.84 -7.85
CA SER A 151 -8.61 -20.39 -7.42
C SER A 151 -7.79 -19.31 -6.71
N CYS A 152 -7.64 -19.43 -5.38
CA CYS A 152 -6.75 -18.60 -4.56
C CYS A 152 -6.26 -19.34 -3.32
N LEU A 153 -5.20 -18.83 -2.70
CA LEU A 153 -4.80 -19.26 -1.36
C LEU A 153 -5.83 -18.78 -0.35
N HIS A 154 -5.99 -19.51 0.77
CA HIS A 154 -6.89 -19.14 1.87
C HIS A 154 -8.33 -18.79 1.41
N PRO A 155 -9.05 -19.70 0.74
CA PRO A 155 -10.37 -19.41 0.18
C PRO A 155 -11.43 -19.07 1.23
N THR A 156 -11.19 -19.38 2.51
CA THR A 156 -12.08 -19.07 3.63
C THR A 156 -12.00 -17.62 4.12
N ILE A 157 -11.03 -16.83 3.63
CA ILE A 157 -10.91 -15.41 3.99
C ILE A 157 -11.74 -14.59 2.99
N PRO A 158 -12.74 -13.82 3.46
CA PRO A 158 -13.60 -13.02 2.59
C PRO A 158 -12.89 -11.76 2.07
N VAL A 159 -13.57 -11.06 1.15
CA VAL A 159 -13.12 -9.76 0.61
C VAL A 159 -13.28 -8.67 1.66
N HIS A 160 -12.35 -7.71 1.71
CA HIS A 160 -12.33 -6.64 2.74
C HIS A 160 -12.85 -5.29 2.24
N THR A 161 -13.23 -5.17 0.96
CA THR A 161 -13.72 -3.92 0.36
C THR A 161 -15.19 -3.65 0.78
N PRO A 162 -15.58 -2.39 1.03
CA PRO A 162 -14.76 -1.18 1.00
C PRO A 162 -13.77 -1.08 2.16
N LEU A 163 -12.65 -0.42 1.91
CA LEU A 163 -11.69 -0.03 2.94
C LEU A 163 -12.07 1.36 3.47
N VAL A 164 -12.38 1.44 4.76
CA VAL A 164 -12.72 2.68 5.45
C VAL A 164 -11.53 3.11 6.29
N PHE A 165 -11.00 4.30 6.00
CA PHE A 165 -9.89 4.90 6.73
C PHE A 165 -10.40 6.00 7.63
N ASP A 166 -9.99 6.00 8.89
CA ASP A 166 -10.33 7.04 9.86
C ASP A 166 -9.06 7.64 10.46
N ILE A 167 -9.12 8.94 10.74
CA ILE A 167 -8.16 9.67 11.55
C ILE A 167 -8.83 9.92 12.89
N LEU A 168 -8.31 9.28 13.92
CA LEU A 168 -8.84 9.33 15.28
C LEU A 168 -7.98 10.25 16.13
N ASP A 169 -8.61 11.09 16.94
CA ASP A 169 -7.95 11.84 18.02
C ASP A 169 -8.12 11.04 19.31
N ALA A 170 -7.02 10.49 19.82
CA ALA A 170 -7.01 9.66 21.02
C ALA A 170 -7.29 10.46 22.31
N TRP A 171 -7.17 11.79 22.28
CA TRP A 171 -7.48 12.62 23.45
C TRP A 171 -8.97 12.90 23.60
N SER A 172 -9.67 13.04 22.47
CA SER A 172 -11.12 13.28 22.45
C SER A 172 -11.93 12.02 22.13
N GLU A 173 -11.26 10.89 21.91
CA GLU A 173 -11.84 9.59 21.56
C GLU A 173 -12.86 9.70 20.42
N ARG A 174 -12.46 10.42 19.36
CA ARG A 174 -13.36 10.77 18.26
C ARG A 174 -12.66 10.63 16.91
N SER A 175 -13.42 10.22 15.90
CA SER A 175 -12.98 10.39 14.52
C SER A 175 -13.08 11.85 14.10
N ILE A 176 -11.97 12.41 13.61
CA ILE A 176 -11.86 13.79 13.12
C ILE A 176 -11.93 13.87 11.59
N GLY A 177 -11.99 12.71 10.91
CA GLY A 177 -12.17 12.62 9.48
C GLY A 177 -11.67 11.30 8.91
N GLY A 178 -11.75 11.15 7.60
CA GLY A 178 -11.36 9.93 6.93
C GLY A 178 -11.92 9.82 5.51
N CYS A 179 -11.70 8.67 4.88
CA CYS A 179 -12.06 8.40 3.49
C CYS A 179 -12.37 6.92 3.27
N THR A 180 -13.07 6.62 2.19
CA THR A 180 -13.43 5.24 1.81
C THR A 180 -12.89 4.92 0.43
N TYR A 181 -12.30 3.73 0.28
CA TYR A 181 -11.80 3.22 -0.99
C TYR A 181 -12.50 1.91 -1.35
N HIS A 182 -12.97 1.83 -2.59
CA HIS A 182 -13.57 0.64 -3.19
C HIS A 182 -12.62 0.01 -4.21
N VAL A 183 -12.39 -1.30 -4.15
CA VAL A 183 -11.52 -1.97 -5.14
C VAL A 183 -12.14 -1.94 -6.55
N SER A 184 -13.45 -2.13 -6.62
CA SER A 184 -14.26 -2.05 -7.83
C SER A 184 -15.24 -0.89 -7.75
N HIS A 185 -15.92 -0.57 -8.85
CA HIS A 185 -16.90 0.49 -8.85
C HIS A 185 -18.02 0.19 -7.82
N PRO A 186 -18.35 1.10 -6.89
CA PRO A 186 -19.27 0.83 -5.77
C PRO A 186 -20.67 0.37 -6.20
N ALA A 187 -21.15 0.80 -7.37
CA ALA A 187 -22.39 0.34 -7.96
C ALA A 187 -22.32 -1.07 -8.63
N GLY A 188 -21.25 -1.84 -8.40
CA GLY A 188 -21.08 -3.19 -8.98
C GLY A 188 -20.84 -3.18 -10.49
N ARG A 189 -20.43 -2.05 -11.07
CA ARG A 189 -20.26 -1.90 -12.51
C ARG A 189 -18.98 -2.59 -12.96
N ASN A 190 -19.13 -3.66 -13.73
CA ASN A 190 -18.05 -4.26 -14.51
C ASN A 190 -18.00 -3.57 -15.87
N TYR A 191 -16.83 -3.08 -16.27
CA TYR A 191 -16.66 -2.48 -17.60
C TYR A 191 -16.44 -3.58 -18.62
N GLU A 192 -17.33 -3.69 -19.61
CA GLU A 192 -17.20 -4.65 -20.72
C GLU A 192 -16.12 -4.23 -21.72
N THR A 193 -15.80 -2.94 -21.76
CA THR A 193 -14.83 -2.37 -22.69
C THR A 193 -13.61 -1.82 -21.98
N PHE A 194 -12.46 -1.95 -22.64
CA PHE A 194 -11.25 -1.23 -22.24
C PHE A 194 -11.49 0.30 -22.28
N PRO A 195 -10.82 1.07 -21.41
CA PRO A 195 -10.90 2.51 -21.47
C PRO A 195 -10.39 3.02 -22.82
N VAL A 196 -11.12 3.94 -23.45
CA VAL A 196 -10.79 4.46 -24.78
C VAL A 196 -9.54 5.34 -24.77
N ASN A 197 -9.20 5.90 -23.60
CA ASN A 197 -8.00 6.71 -23.40
C ASN A 197 -7.58 6.75 -21.91
N ALA A 198 -6.47 7.45 -21.63
CA ALA A 198 -5.93 7.62 -20.28
C ALA A 198 -6.88 8.37 -19.33
N TYR A 199 -7.61 9.38 -19.83
CA TYR A 199 -8.56 10.16 -19.03
C TYR A 199 -9.75 9.32 -18.55
N GLU A 200 -10.30 8.45 -19.41
CA GLU A 200 -11.36 7.54 -19.01
C GLU A 200 -10.84 6.53 -17.97
N ALA A 201 -9.63 5.98 -18.19
CA ALA A 201 -9.01 5.08 -17.24
C ALA A 201 -8.81 5.74 -15.86
N GLU A 202 -8.41 7.02 -15.85
CA GLU A 202 -8.27 7.82 -14.64
C GLU A 202 -9.61 8.10 -13.97
N ALA A 203 -10.64 8.51 -14.72
CA ALA A 203 -11.98 8.74 -14.20
C ALA A 203 -12.55 7.46 -13.54
N ARG A 204 -12.34 6.29 -14.17
CA ARG A 204 -12.71 4.99 -13.58
C ARG A 204 -11.98 4.71 -12.27
N ARG A 205 -10.72 5.14 -12.12
CA ARG A 205 -9.96 5.01 -10.86
C ARG A 205 -10.44 5.99 -9.80
N VAL A 206 -10.68 7.25 -10.15
CA VAL A 206 -11.15 8.30 -9.23
C VAL A 206 -12.51 7.96 -8.63
N ALA A 207 -13.41 7.37 -9.43
CA ALA A 207 -14.73 6.94 -8.97
C ALA A 207 -14.72 5.89 -7.85
N ARG A 208 -13.54 5.32 -7.52
CA ARG A 208 -13.35 4.34 -6.46
C ARG A 208 -12.97 4.94 -5.12
N PHE A 209 -12.58 6.21 -5.07
CA PHE A 209 -12.14 6.87 -3.84
C PHE A 209 -13.10 7.97 -3.42
N PHE A 210 -13.61 7.89 -2.19
CA PHE A 210 -14.49 8.89 -1.61
C PHE A 210 -13.77 9.60 -0.46
N ALA A 211 -13.65 10.93 -0.52
CA ALA A 211 -13.09 11.77 0.54
C ALA A 211 -14.02 11.94 1.78
N MET A 212 -14.92 10.98 1.96
CA MET A 212 -15.97 10.88 2.98
C MET A 212 -16.27 9.40 3.26
N GLY A 213 -17.25 9.10 4.12
CA GLY A 213 -17.64 7.71 4.43
C GLY A 213 -16.84 7.08 5.58
N HIS A 214 -16.09 7.89 6.32
CA HIS A 214 -15.45 7.54 7.59
C HIS A 214 -16.51 7.37 8.70
N THR A 215 -16.12 6.69 9.77
CA THR A 215 -16.93 6.44 10.96
C THR A 215 -17.12 7.75 11.74
N PRO A 216 -18.35 8.30 11.87
CA PRO A 216 -18.56 9.55 12.59
C PRO A 216 -18.71 9.34 14.10
N GLY A 217 -18.33 10.35 14.88
CA GLY A 217 -18.65 10.41 16.32
C GLY A 217 -17.61 9.76 17.22
N PRO A 218 -18.00 9.46 18.49
CA PRO A 218 -17.11 8.83 19.46
C PRO A 218 -16.66 7.44 19.00
N VAL A 219 -15.40 7.13 19.25
CA VAL A 219 -14.79 5.85 18.88
C VAL A 219 -13.89 5.35 20.01
N VAL A 220 -13.84 4.03 20.18
CA VAL A 220 -12.83 3.41 21.02
C VAL A 220 -11.55 3.29 20.21
N ILE A 221 -10.44 3.78 20.76
CA ILE A 221 -9.13 3.70 20.08
C ILE A 221 -8.68 2.24 20.03
N PRO A 222 -8.53 1.63 18.84
CA PRO A 222 -8.14 0.23 18.76
C PRO A 222 -6.69 0.03 19.23
N PRO A 223 -6.39 -1.11 19.87
CA PRO A 223 -5.04 -1.44 20.30
C PRO A 223 -4.09 -1.56 19.10
N ALA A 224 -2.79 -1.42 19.37
CA ALA A 224 -1.78 -1.66 18.35
C ALA A 224 -1.67 -3.16 18.03
N GLU A 225 -1.72 -3.50 16.75
CA GLU A 225 -1.52 -4.87 16.28
C GLU A 225 -0.07 -5.09 15.88
N VAL A 226 0.71 -5.70 16.76
CA VAL A 226 2.14 -5.92 16.53
C VAL A 226 2.34 -7.23 15.76
N ASN A 227 2.93 -7.13 14.58
CA ASN A 227 3.40 -8.28 13.81
C ASN A 227 4.92 -8.19 13.63
N PRO A 228 5.73 -8.91 14.43
CA PRO A 228 7.19 -8.81 14.37
C PRO A 228 7.78 -9.14 13.00
N ALA A 229 7.12 -9.98 12.21
CA ALA A 229 7.58 -10.35 10.86
C ALA A 229 7.24 -9.28 9.80
N PHE A 230 6.18 -8.49 10.01
CA PHE A 230 5.74 -7.43 9.09
C PHE A 230 5.34 -6.17 9.88
N PRO A 231 6.30 -5.51 10.55
CA PRO A 231 6.01 -4.39 11.45
C PRO A 231 5.37 -3.18 10.75
N LEU A 232 5.56 -3.00 9.43
CA LEU A 232 4.99 -1.88 8.67
C LEU A 232 3.62 -2.20 8.07
N THR A 233 3.10 -3.42 8.21
CA THR A 233 1.89 -3.86 7.51
C THR A 233 0.77 -4.25 8.45
N LEU A 234 -0.38 -3.58 8.30
CA LEU A 234 -1.66 -4.10 8.73
C LEU A 234 -2.17 -5.10 7.68
N ASP A 235 -2.17 -6.40 8.00
CA ASP A 235 -2.74 -7.44 7.13
C ASP A 235 -4.16 -7.78 7.61
N LEU A 236 -5.17 -7.27 6.89
CA LEU A 236 -6.58 -7.45 7.26
C LEU A 236 -7.02 -8.91 7.25
N ARG A 237 -6.29 -9.78 6.54
CA ARG A 237 -6.57 -11.21 6.46
C ARG A 237 -6.22 -11.95 7.76
N ARG A 238 -5.42 -11.34 8.63
CA ARG A 238 -5.14 -11.89 9.96
C ARG A 238 -6.31 -11.57 10.88
N GLY A 239 -6.69 -12.54 11.70
CA GLY A 239 -7.65 -12.31 12.80
C GLY A 239 -7.18 -11.18 13.72
N VAL A 240 -8.12 -10.49 14.35
CA VAL A 240 -7.82 -9.48 15.36
C VAL A 240 -7.19 -10.20 16.56
N CYS A 241 -5.98 -9.79 16.95
CA CYS A 241 -5.38 -10.31 18.18
C CYS A 241 -6.23 -9.81 19.36
N PRO A 242 -6.77 -10.69 20.22
CA PRO A 242 -7.41 -10.26 21.45
C PRO A 242 -6.42 -9.42 22.26
N ALA A 243 -6.91 -8.33 22.85
CA ALA A 243 -6.15 -7.50 23.78
C ALA A 243 -5.79 -8.25 25.06
#